data_AF-B9T9G9-F1
#
_entry.id   AF-B9T9G9-F1
#
_cell.length_a   1.000
_cell.length_b   1.000
_cell.length_c   1.000
_cell.angle_alpha   90.00
_cell.angle_beta   90.00
_cell.angle_gamma   90.00
#
_symmetry.space_group_name_H-M   'P 1'
#
loop_
_entity.id
_entity.type
_entity.pdbx_description
1 polymer ?
#
loop_
_entity_poly.entity_id
_entity_poly.type
_entity_poly.pdbx_seq_one_letter_code
_entity_poly.pdbx_strand_id
1 'polypeptide(L)' 'MDVTDAALHKIAEAGYDPVYGARPLKRAIQQEIENPLSKLILQGKFGPKDTIHVDAVNGELAFA' A
#
# COMPACT_ATOMS: atom_id res chain seq x y z
N MET A 1 -8.96 -7.34 -1.57
CA MET A 1 -8.29 -6.05 -1.75
C MET A 1 -7.93 -5.96 -3.21
N ASP A 2 -8.34 -4.89 -3.85
CA ASP A 2 -8.07 -4.63 -5.26
C ASP A 2 -7.09 -3.48 -5.34
N VAL A 3 -5.98 -3.68 -6.05
CA VAL A 3 -4.88 -2.71 -6.12
C VAL A 3 -4.75 -2.27 -7.57
N THR A 4 -4.74 -0.97 -7.81
CA THR A 4 -4.54 -0.43 -9.16
C THR A 4 -3.08 -0.54 -9.60
N ASP A 5 -2.85 -0.52 -10.91
CA ASP A 5 -1.49 -0.47 -11.47
C ASP A 5 -0.71 0.77 -11.00
N ALA A 6 -1.40 1.89 -10.78
CA ALA A 6 -0.80 3.11 -10.26
C ALA A 6 -0.28 2.93 -8.82
N ALA A 7 -1.07 2.28 -7.95
CA ALA A 7 -0.63 1.90 -6.61
C ALA A 7 0.55 0.92 -6.65
N LEU A 8 0.49 -0.10 -7.51
CA LEU A 8 1.59 -1.06 -7.69
C LEU A 8 2.89 -0.35 -8.11
N HIS A 9 2.81 0.58 -9.06
CA HIS A 9 3.98 1.34 -9.52
C HIS A 9 4.57 2.19 -8.39
N LYS A 10 3.72 2.85 -7.60
CA LYS A 10 4.16 3.64 -6.44
C LYS A 10 4.91 2.81 -5.41
N ILE A 11 4.40 1.61 -5.10
CA ILE A 11 5.05 0.69 -4.16
C ILE A 11 6.36 0.16 -4.73
N ALA A 12 6.41 -0.13 -6.04
CA ALA A 12 7.63 -0.58 -6.69
C ALA A 12 8.72 0.50 -6.66
N GLU A 13 8.37 1.77 -6.91
CA GLU A 13 9.29 2.91 -6.77
C GLU A 13 9.85 3.04 -5.35
N ALA A 14 8.99 2.91 -4.33
CA ALA A 14 9.43 2.98 -2.93
C ALA A 14 10.21 1.74 -2.47
N GLY A 15 9.96 0.59 -3.10
CA GLY A 15 10.51 -0.72 -2.74
C GLY A 15 11.75 -1.14 -3.52
N TYR A 16 12.15 -0.36 -4.53
CA TYR A 16 13.31 -0.63 -5.37
C TYR A 16 14.48 0.27 -4.99
N ASP A 17 15.64 -0.35 -4.75
CA ASP A 17 16.91 0.35 -4.60
C ASP A 17 17.91 -0.17 -5.64
N PRO A 18 18.63 0.69 -6.38
CA PRO A 18 19.57 0.23 -7.41
C PRO A 18 20.69 -0.70 -6.90
N VAL A 19 21.08 -0.57 -5.63
CA VAL A 19 22.13 -1.38 -4.99
C VAL A 19 21.54 -2.65 -4.40
N TYR A 20 20.34 -2.58 -3.82
CA TYR A 20 19.73 -3.70 -3.09
C TYR A 20 18.61 -4.44 -3.87
N GLY A 21 18.26 -3.98 -5.07
CA GLY A 21 17.15 -4.49 -5.86
C GLY A 21 15.81 -4.36 -5.12
N ALA A 22 14.95 -5.35 -5.25
CA ALA A 22 13.64 -5.40 -4.59
C ALA A 22 13.69 -5.82 -3.11
N ARG A 23 14.87 -5.92 -2.48
CA ARG A 23 14.97 -6.28 -1.04
C ARG A 23 14.18 -5.33 -0.13
N PRO A 24 14.13 -4.01 -0.37
CA PRO A 24 13.29 -3.09 0.42
C PRO A 24 11.78 -3.25 0.18
N LEU A 25 11.35 -3.95 -0.87
CA LEU A 25 9.94 -4.02 -1.29
C LEU A 25 9.02 -4.51 -0.18
N LYS A 26 9.43 -5.54 0.57
CA LYS A 26 8.66 -6.03 1.72
C LYS A 26 8.44 -4.92 2.76
N ARG A 27 9.47 -4.13 3.04
CA ARG A 27 9.38 -3.02 4.00
C ARG A 27 8.50 -1.90 3.45
N ALA A 28 8.59 -1.59 2.17
CA ALA A 28 7.73 -0.60 1.52
C ALA A 28 6.24 -1.00 1.61
N ILE A 29 5.91 -2.25 1.28
CA ILE A 29 4.54 -2.78 1.43
C ILE A 29 4.05 -2.64 2.88
N GLN A 30 4.89 -2.99 3.86
CA GLN A 30 4.51 -2.86 5.28
C GLN A 30 4.24 -1.41 5.69
N GLN A 31 5.11 -0.49 5.31
CA GLN A 31 5.02 0.91 5.72
C GLN A 31 3.90 1.67 4.98
N GLU A 32 3.74 1.41 3.68
CA GLU A 32 2.84 2.15 2.81
C GLU A 32 1.44 1.53 2.76
N ILE A 33 1.28 0.21 2.97
CA ILE A 33 -0.01 -0.49 2.89
C ILE A 33 -0.45 -1.04 4.24
N GLU A 34 0.31 -1.99 4.82
CA GLU A 34 -0.18 -2.74 5.99
C GLU A 34 -0.36 -1.85 7.22
N ASN A 35 0.57 -0.92 7.47
CA ASN A 35 0.52 -0.03 8.62
C ASN A 35 -0.66 0.97 8.52
N PRO A 36 -0.88 1.70 7.41
CA PRO A 36 -2.06 2.55 7.24
C PRO A 36 -3.36 1.76 7.31
N LEU A 37 -3.43 0.61 6.63
CA LEU A 37 -4.63 -0.21 6.61
C LEU A 37 -5.00 -0.71 8.01
N SER A 38 -4.01 -1.16 8.78
CA SER A 38 -4.19 -1.56 10.18
C SER A 38 -4.80 -0.43 11.01
N LYS A 39 -4.33 0.82 10.84
CA LYS A 39 -4.90 1.99 11.52
C LYS A 39 -6.35 2.24 11.10
N LEU A 40 -6.67 2.13 9.81
CA LEU A 40 -8.02 2.35 9.28
C LEU A 40 -9.00 1.28 9.77
N ILE A 41 -8.56 0.02 9.86
CA ILE A 41 -9.34 -1.08 10.44
C ILE A 41 -9.60 -0.82 11.93
N LEU A 42 -8.58 -0.42 12.71
CA LEU A 42 -8.74 -0.08 14.13
C LEU A 42 -9.66 1.13 14.36
N GLN A 43 -9.73 2.05 13.40
CA GLN A 43 -10.68 3.17 13.39
C GLN A 43 -12.11 2.76 12.99
N GLY A 44 -12.31 1.50 12.59
CA GLY A 44 -13.61 0.98 12.15
C GLY A 44 -14.00 1.42 10.74
N LYS A 45 -13.07 1.96 9.94
CA LYS A 45 -13.34 2.34 8.54
C LYS A 45 -13.47 1.14 7.60
N PHE A 46 -12.80 0.04 7.92
CA PHE A 46 -12.87 -1.22 7.18
C PHE A 46 -13.11 -2.37 8.15
N GLY A 47 -13.99 -3.29 7.77
CA GLY A 47 -14.38 -4.44 8.55
C GLY A 47 -14.05 -5.78 7.88
N PRO A 48 -14.36 -6.89 8.57
CA PRO A 48 -14.23 -8.22 7.99
C PRO A 48 -15.08 -8.35 6.73
N LYS A 49 -14.50 -8.95 5.68
CA LYS A 49 -15.10 -9.17 4.35
C LYS A 49 -15.19 -7.93 3.44
N ASP A 50 -14.73 -6.76 3.88
CA ASP A 50 -14.63 -5.61 2.99
C ASP A 50 -13.55 -5.84 1.93
N THR A 51 -13.85 -5.43 0.70
CA THR A 51 -12.86 -5.37 -0.37
C THR A 51 -12.31 -3.96 -0.42
N ILE A 52 -11.16 -3.76 0.21
CA ILE A 52 -10.46 -2.48 0.18
C ILE A 52 -9.90 -2.24 -1.24
N HIS A 53 -10.21 -1.09 -1.81
CA HIS A 53 -9.60 -0.61 -3.05
C HIS A 53 -8.41 0.28 -2.73
N VAL A 54 -7.26 -0.01 -3.35
CA VAL A 54 -6.00 0.72 -3.14
C VAL A 54 -5.58 1.37 -4.44
N ASP A 55 -5.47 2.70 -4.43
CA ASP A 55 -5.08 3.49 -5.59
C ASP A 55 -3.97 4.50 -5.22
N ALA A 56 -3.30 5.08 -6.21
CA ALA A 56 -2.32 6.15 -6.01
C ALA A 56 -2.91 7.50 -6.44
N VAL A 57 -3.14 8.39 -5.49
CA VAL A 57 -3.70 9.72 -5.73
C VAL A 57 -2.71 10.77 -5.25
N ASN A 58 -2.34 11.72 -6.12
CA ASN A 58 -1.36 12.77 -5.82
C ASN A 58 0.00 12.25 -5.31
N GLY A 59 0.38 11.04 -5.72
CA GLY A 59 1.64 10.42 -5.30
C GLY A 59 1.60 9.77 -3.92
N GLU A 60 0.44 9.65 -3.29
CA GLU A 60 0.22 8.93 -2.03
C GLU A 60 -0.77 7.77 -2.24
N LEU A 61 -0.69 6.74 -1.40
CA LEU A 61 -1.66 5.64 -1.45
C LEU A 61 -2.98 6.06 -0.78
N ALA A 62 -4.07 5.88 -1.51
CA ALA A 62 -5.43 6.10 -1.03
C ALA A 62 -6.15 4.75 -0.87
N PHE A 63 -6.98 4.66 0.16
CA PHE A 63 -7.75 3.47 0.53
C PHE A 63 -9.24 3.81 0.53
N ALA A 64 -10.03 3.03 -0.20
CA ALA A 64 -11.49 3.21 -0.32
C ALA A 64 -12.25 1.89 -0.13
#